data_AF-A0A5C2SBL0-F1
#
_entry.id   AF-A0A5C2SBL0-F1
#
_cell.length_a   1.000
_cell.length_b   1.000
_cell.length_c   1.000
_cell.angle_alpha   90.00
_cell.angle_beta   90.00
_cell.angle_gamma   90.00
#
_symmetry.space_group_name_H-M   'P 1'
#
loop_
_entity.id
_entity.type
_entity.pdbx_description
1 polymer ?
#
loop_
_entity_poly.entity_id
_entity_poly.type
_entity_poly.pdbx_seq_one_letter_code
_entity_poly.pdbx_strand_id
1 'polypeptide(L)'
;MSQSVEAIDLNWLAYLLYGLYEENYDKHPHESQLNLNNLDSEDRVLKRYAPLLDSLARLLICEERNQVVSVALVLPELTPTSQGPAEFLVAHDGCVSPQVVDHLKAIITLLREARLLYVQEVGDRGMPPKLSIPTLDASQKSGLETPLMEKLQGLERSLHRYCWAKERRRVTKDDRYGCFHRLVDAATGVSDQPANRTPKEHTALQNLREASSTHRAALQEVHDALSLINELLSEDPDAHHAFIPESSTALDKLIAAMRIVSHNASDKSLKPLWLLCDDYNEAVLARLRAERDRYMKLKASQPRSETQTQNEKLPPITPSFSTERWLLKVSSVTRDFSQISRAVVSSTMAGLFEHGTPEVSPVLLAGWKEANIEEFAETFVDGLKERVETRSGSVESTDDGTFSQSLFTHCHCERVVLAELHERSKPRQILSYVGVSKLSCALCQLYFECYREATRSTICTRGTHGQIWPWSTPTLLEDKAMEEKVKTLLAEKLKGKLVMEAKNVRTRQRASQSTVGFVSSVVETPHQYGVASVERMAEILQAKTGSSV
;
A
#
# COMPACT_ATOMS: atom_id res chain seq x y z
N MET A 1 -49.35 10.87 -7.17
CA MET A 1 -48.38 11.00 -6.07
C MET A 1 -47.32 9.94 -6.28
N SER A 2 -46.20 10.32 -6.89
CA SER A 2 -45.09 9.41 -7.18
C SER A 2 -44.37 9.12 -5.89
N GLN A 3 -44.40 7.88 -5.42
CA GLN A 3 -43.57 7.43 -4.30
C GLN A 3 -42.11 7.56 -4.72
N SER A 4 -41.37 8.47 -4.07
CA SER A 4 -39.93 8.54 -4.18
C SER A 4 -39.36 7.23 -3.65
N VAL A 5 -38.81 6.41 -4.53
CA VAL A 5 -37.95 5.29 -4.12
C VAL A 5 -36.82 5.91 -3.29
N GLU A 6 -36.72 5.56 -2.00
CA GLU A 6 -35.63 5.99 -1.14
C GLU A 6 -34.31 5.73 -1.85
N ALA A 7 -33.54 6.79 -2.11
CA ALA A 7 -32.22 6.67 -2.71
C ALA A 7 -31.37 5.80 -1.78
N ILE A 8 -30.82 4.72 -2.32
CA ILE A 8 -29.98 3.79 -1.56
C ILE A 8 -28.69 4.49 -1.20
N ASP A 9 -28.41 4.58 0.11
CA ASP A 9 -27.15 5.12 0.59
C ASP A 9 -25.99 4.15 0.26
N LEU A 10 -25.14 4.59 -0.67
CA LEU A 10 -23.96 3.86 -1.11
C LEU A 10 -22.89 3.74 -0.03
N ASN A 11 -22.75 4.78 0.80
CA ASN A 11 -21.82 4.76 1.93
C ASN A 11 -22.28 3.70 2.92
N TRP A 12 -23.58 3.62 3.21
CA TRP A 12 -24.17 2.59 4.05
C TRP A 12 -23.90 1.16 3.53
N LEU A 13 -24.07 0.92 2.23
CA LEU A 13 -23.76 -0.38 1.63
C LEU A 13 -22.27 -0.74 1.75
N ALA A 14 -21.38 0.23 1.51
CA ALA A 14 -19.95 0.04 1.65
C ALA A 14 -19.54 -0.25 3.09
N TYR A 15 -20.14 0.45 4.05
CA TYR A 15 -19.93 0.25 5.49
C TYR A 15 -20.38 -1.12 5.97
N LEU A 16 -21.57 -1.58 5.57
CA LEU A 16 -22.02 -2.93 5.89
C LEU A 16 -21.09 -4.00 5.33
N LEU A 17 -20.65 -3.82 4.08
CA LEU A 17 -19.71 -4.75 3.46
C LEU A 17 -18.36 -4.75 4.20
N TYR A 18 -17.89 -3.58 4.65
CA TYR A 18 -16.69 -3.47 5.48
C TYR A 18 -16.85 -4.22 6.81
N GLY A 19 -17.96 -4.03 7.54
CA GLY A 19 -18.21 -4.73 8.80
C GLY A 19 -18.22 -6.25 8.63
N LEU A 20 -18.92 -6.77 7.61
CA LEU A 20 -18.90 -8.20 7.29
C LEU A 20 -17.51 -8.71 6.90
N TYR A 21 -16.70 -7.87 6.27
CA TYR A 21 -15.33 -8.22 5.88
C TYR A 21 -14.37 -8.24 7.09
N GLU A 22 -14.46 -7.26 8.00
CA GLU A 22 -13.63 -7.21 9.21
C GLU A 22 -13.86 -8.40 10.14
N GLU A 23 -15.11 -8.79 10.37
CA GLU A 23 -15.43 -10.00 11.16
C GLU A 23 -14.77 -11.28 10.61
N ASN A 24 -14.35 -11.26 9.34
CA ASN A 24 -13.82 -12.40 8.63
C ASN A 24 -12.35 -12.24 8.20
N TYR A 25 -11.65 -11.20 8.68
CA TYR A 25 -10.33 -10.79 8.19
C TYR A 25 -9.28 -11.93 8.17
N ASP A 26 -9.25 -12.77 9.21
CA ASP A 26 -8.27 -13.88 9.34
C ASP A 26 -8.48 -15.04 8.35
N LYS A 27 -9.62 -15.09 7.65
CA LYS A 27 -10.02 -16.22 6.80
C LYS A 27 -10.20 -15.86 5.33
N HIS A 28 -9.98 -14.59 4.96
CA HIS A 28 -9.90 -14.22 3.55
C HIS A 28 -8.52 -14.59 3.03
N PRO A 29 -8.39 -15.48 2.02
CA PRO A 29 -7.12 -15.61 1.33
C PRO A 29 -6.77 -14.21 0.81
N HIS A 30 -5.55 -13.74 1.08
CA HIS A 30 -4.97 -12.58 0.41
C HIS A 30 -4.72 -12.92 -1.06
N GLU A 31 -5.78 -13.24 -1.79
CA GLU A 31 -5.76 -13.28 -3.24
C GLU A 31 -5.63 -11.84 -3.70
N SER A 32 -4.37 -11.42 -3.80
CA SER A 32 -3.95 -10.26 -4.58
C SER A 32 -4.15 -10.60 -6.07
N GLN A 33 -5.35 -11.04 -6.44
CA GLN A 33 -5.68 -11.42 -7.81
C GLN A 33 -6.17 -10.17 -8.51
N LEU A 34 -5.21 -9.43 -9.06
CA LEU A 34 -5.35 -8.74 -10.34
C LEU A 34 -3.92 -8.53 -10.87
N ASN A 35 -3.54 -9.40 -11.79
CA ASN A 35 -2.34 -9.22 -12.60
C ASN A 35 -2.50 -7.95 -13.43
N LEU A 36 -1.56 -7.00 -13.27
CA LEU A 36 -1.29 -5.91 -14.22
C LEU A 36 -1.16 -6.39 -15.68
N ASN A 37 -0.96 -7.69 -15.90
CA ASN A 37 -0.89 -8.32 -17.21
C ASN A 37 -2.20 -8.24 -18.01
N ASN A 38 -3.32 -7.85 -17.40
CA ASN A 38 -4.62 -7.69 -18.07
C ASN A 38 -4.98 -6.24 -18.44
N LEU A 39 -4.11 -5.26 -18.16
CA LEU A 39 -4.17 -4.05 -19.00
C LEU A 39 -3.79 -4.51 -20.39
N ASP A 40 -4.70 -4.28 -21.35
CA ASP A 40 -4.60 -4.77 -22.71
C ASP A 40 -3.15 -4.62 -23.18
N SER A 41 -2.48 -5.75 -23.40
CA SER A 41 -1.02 -5.82 -23.48
C SER A 41 -0.44 -5.02 -24.67
N GLU A 42 -1.32 -4.41 -25.44
CA GLU A 42 -1.12 -3.57 -26.62
C GLU A 42 -0.82 -2.09 -26.28
N ASP A 43 -1.24 -1.53 -25.13
CA ASP A 43 -1.01 -0.10 -24.86
C ASP A 43 0.43 0.19 -24.43
N ARG A 44 1.28 0.40 -25.44
CA ARG A 44 2.70 0.72 -25.30
C ARG A 44 2.95 2.04 -24.56
N VAL A 45 1.98 2.97 -24.57
CA VAL A 45 2.10 4.25 -23.86
C VAL A 45 1.91 4.00 -22.37
N LEU A 46 0.81 3.34 -21.98
CA LEU A 46 0.57 3.02 -20.57
C LEU A 46 1.71 2.22 -19.93
N LYS A 47 2.29 1.25 -20.65
CA LYS A 47 3.46 0.48 -20.19
C LYS A 47 4.68 1.33 -19.82
N ARG A 48 4.83 2.52 -20.43
CA ARG A 48 5.95 3.44 -20.16
C ARG A 48 5.62 4.43 -19.05
N TYR A 49 4.41 4.96 -19.01
CA TYR A 49 4.02 6.01 -18.07
C TYR A 49 3.55 5.48 -16.71
N ALA A 50 2.89 4.33 -16.66
CA ALA A 50 2.38 3.78 -15.41
C ALA A 50 3.49 3.56 -14.36
N PRO A 51 4.66 2.96 -14.71
CA PRO A 51 5.77 2.84 -13.75
C PRO A 51 6.31 4.19 -13.26
N LEU A 52 6.32 5.22 -14.11
CA LEU A 52 6.72 6.57 -13.71
C LEU A 52 5.74 7.11 -12.66
N LEU A 53 4.44 7.11 -12.95
CA LEU A 53 3.43 7.70 -12.06
C LEU A 53 3.34 6.95 -10.73
N ASP A 54 3.42 5.62 -10.73
CA ASP A 54 3.48 4.84 -9.49
C ASP A 54 4.74 5.13 -8.68
N SER A 55 5.89 5.33 -9.35
CA SER A 55 7.15 5.64 -8.67
C SER A 55 7.12 7.05 -8.07
N LEU A 56 6.60 8.04 -8.81
CA LEU A 56 6.35 9.39 -8.28
C LEU A 56 5.45 9.32 -7.05
N ALA A 57 4.28 8.68 -7.16
CA ALA A 57 3.37 8.53 -6.02
C ALA A 57 4.03 7.88 -4.80
N ARG A 58 4.89 6.86 -4.99
CA ARG A 58 5.64 6.23 -3.89
C ARG A 58 6.71 7.13 -3.29
N LEU A 59 7.37 7.97 -4.09
CA LEU A 59 8.42 8.89 -3.64
C LEU A 59 7.88 10.09 -2.88
N LEU A 60 6.59 10.41 -3.05
CA LEU A 60 5.91 11.49 -2.34
C LEU A 60 5.44 11.14 -0.91
N ILE A 61 5.70 9.91 -0.44
CA ILE A 61 5.38 9.52 0.94
C ILE A 61 6.50 10.02 1.88
N CYS A 62 6.18 11.01 2.72
CA CYS A 62 7.05 11.50 3.79
C CYS A 62 6.60 11.05 5.19
N GLU A 63 5.31 10.83 5.40
CA GLU A 63 4.80 10.53 6.74
C GLU A 63 5.10 9.10 7.18
N GLU A 64 5.30 8.93 8.48
CA GLU A 64 5.62 7.62 9.05
C GLU A 64 4.46 6.63 8.93
N ARG A 65 3.19 7.08 8.90
CA ARG A 65 2.01 6.19 8.87
C ARG A 65 0.91 6.68 7.95
N ASN A 66 0.21 5.69 7.39
CA ASN A 66 -1.04 5.77 6.66
C ASN A 66 -1.08 6.58 5.36
N GLN A 67 -0.22 7.56 5.15
CA GLN A 67 -0.18 8.36 3.92
C GLN A 67 -0.24 7.50 2.63
N VAL A 68 -1.18 7.84 1.76
CA VAL A 68 -1.39 7.29 0.42
C VAL A 68 -1.45 8.46 -0.54
N VAL A 69 -0.65 8.39 -1.61
CA VAL A 69 -0.54 9.45 -2.61
C VAL A 69 -0.96 8.89 -3.96
N SER A 70 -1.67 9.70 -4.74
CA SER A 70 -2.03 9.42 -6.12
C SER A 70 -1.53 10.53 -7.02
N VAL A 71 -1.01 10.16 -8.19
CA VAL A 71 -0.50 11.08 -9.21
C VAL A 71 -1.11 10.75 -10.56
N ALA A 72 -1.58 11.75 -11.29
CA ALA A 72 -1.98 11.60 -12.68
C ALA A 72 -1.34 12.64 -13.58
N LEU A 73 -1.53 12.47 -14.88
CA LEU A 73 -0.90 13.29 -15.90
C LEU A 73 -1.92 13.75 -16.93
N VAL A 74 -2.00 15.06 -17.11
CA VAL A 74 -2.62 15.71 -18.26
C VAL A 74 -1.52 16.01 -19.26
N LEU A 75 -1.67 15.51 -20.48
CA LEU A 75 -0.63 15.63 -21.50
C LEU A 75 -0.60 17.06 -22.06
N PRO A 76 0.57 17.51 -22.58
CA PRO A 76 0.69 18.77 -23.29
C PRO A 76 -0.41 18.96 -24.34
N GLU A 77 -1.01 20.14 -24.39
CA GLU A 77 -1.85 20.51 -25.52
C GLU A 77 -0.98 20.72 -26.75
N LEU A 78 -1.09 19.84 -27.73
CA LEU A 78 -0.39 19.95 -29.00
C LEU A 78 -1.27 20.72 -29.99
N THR A 79 -1.35 22.05 -29.87
CA THR A 79 -1.98 22.88 -30.90
C THR A 79 -0.95 23.37 -31.92
N PRO A 80 -1.33 23.70 -33.17
CA PRO A 80 -0.42 24.22 -34.17
C PRO A 80 0.28 25.54 -33.78
N THR A 81 -0.27 26.26 -32.80
CA THR A 81 0.13 27.64 -32.44
C THR A 81 0.71 27.76 -31.03
N SER A 82 0.48 26.79 -30.15
CA SER A 82 1.08 26.72 -28.82
C SER A 82 1.16 25.28 -28.33
N GLN A 83 2.29 24.94 -27.69
CA GLN A 83 2.43 23.70 -26.93
C GLN A 83 2.27 24.05 -25.46
N GLY A 84 1.15 23.63 -24.85
CA GLY A 84 0.93 23.81 -23.41
C GLY A 84 1.85 22.90 -22.59
N PRO A 85 2.20 23.25 -21.33
CA PRO A 85 2.99 22.36 -20.49
C PRO A 85 2.22 21.08 -20.13
N ALA A 86 2.96 20.01 -19.85
CA ALA A 86 2.39 18.85 -19.16
C ALA A 86 1.98 19.25 -17.74
N GLU A 87 0.91 18.67 -17.21
CA GLU A 87 0.43 18.97 -15.86
C GLU A 87 0.28 17.69 -15.04
N PHE A 88 0.96 17.68 -13.89
CA PHE A 88 0.89 16.61 -12.91
C PHE A 88 -0.14 16.93 -11.84
N LEU A 89 -1.13 16.07 -11.71
CA LEU A 89 -2.15 16.16 -10.67
C LEU A 89 -1.70 15.33 -9.48
N VAL A 90 -1.78 15.86 -8.26
CA VAL A 90 -1.41 15.14 -7.03
C VAL A 90 -2.51 15.23 -5.99
N ALA A 91 -2.83 14.11 -5.37
CA ALA A 91 -3.69 14.04 -4.19
C ALA A 91 -3.07 13.08 -3.17
N HIS A 92 -3.33 13.30 -1.88
CA HIS A 92 -3.10 12.29 -0.86
C HIS A 92 -4.32 12.13 0.03
N ASP A 93 -4.35 11.09 0.87
CA ASP A 93 -5.39 10.89 1.87
C ASP A 93 -5.44 12.09 2.83
N GLY A 94 -6.56 12.83 2.82
CA GLY A 94 -6.74 14.07 3.57
C GLY A 94 -6.55 15.34 2.71
N CYS A 95 -6.18 16.44 3.34
CA CYS A 95 -5.87 17.71 2.67
C CYS A 95 -4.43 17.69 2.14
N VAL A 96 -4.25 17.96 0.84
CA VAL A 96 -2.93 17.93 0.21
C VAL A 96 -1.98 18.93 0.87
N SER A 97 -0.96 18.44 1.56
CA SER A 97 0.03 19.30 2.23
C SER A 97 0.90 20.02 1.19
N PRO A 98 1.25 21.31 1.42
CA PRO A 98 2.16 22.04 0.54
C PRO A 98 3.49 21.30 0.33
N GLN A 99 3.96 20.59 1.36
CA GLN A 99 5.20 19.82 1.32
C GLN A 99 5.20 18.73 0.23
N VAL A 100 4.08 18.03 0.03
CA VAL A 100 3.96 16.99 -1.01
C VAL A 100 3.97 17.61 -2.41
N VAL A 101 3.26 18.72 -2.58
CA VAL A 101 3.21 19.46 -3.86
C VAL A 101 4.58 20.02 -4.22
N ASP A 102 5.24 20.68 -3.27
CA ASP A 102 6.55 21.28 -3.47
C ASP A 102 7.63 20.23 -3.72
N HIS A 103 7.55 19.07 -3.06
CA HIS A 103 8.44 17.96 -3.36
C HIS A 103 8.22 17.41 -4.78
N LEU A 104 6.98 17.23 -5.22
CA LEU A 104 6.70 16.82 -6.60
C LEU A 104 7.24 17.86 -7.61
N LYS A 105 7.03 19.16 -7.36
CA LYS A 105 7.60 20.24 -8.19
C LYS A 105 9.13 20.14 -8.26
N ALA A 106 9.79 19.90 -7.14
CA ALA A 106 11.25 19.74 -7.09
C ALA A 106 11.71 18.53 -7.92
N ILE A 107 11.05 17.37 -7.78
CA ILE A 107 11.37 16.17 -8.58
C ILE A 107 11.21 16.46 -10.08
N ILE A 108 10.08 17.02 -10.48
CA ILE A 108 9.77 17.28 -11.89
C ILE A 108 10.73 18.33 -12.49
N THR A 109 11.10 19.34 -11.72
CA THR A 109 12.10 20.35 -12.11
C THR A 109 13.46 19.70 -12.35
N LEU A 110 13.93 18.87 -11.42
CA LEU A 110 15.22 18.17 -11.55
C LEU A 110 15.23 17.16 -12.71
N LEU A 111 14.12 16.43 -12.94
CA LEU A 111 13.98 15.55 -14.10
C LEU A 111 14.03 16.32 -15.41
N ARG A 112 13.39 17.50 -15.47
CA ARG A 112 13.45 18.39 -16.64
C ARG A 112 14.87 18.90 -16.87
N GLU A 113 15.54 19.40 -15.84
CA GLU A 113 16.94 19.86 -15.95
C GLU A 113 17.85 18.75 -16.45
N ALA A 114 17.72 17.54 -15.89
CA ALA A 114 18.45 16.37 -16.37
C ALA A 114 18.12 16.05 -17.85
N ARG A 115 16.86 16.17 -18.27
CA ARG A 115 16.47 15.96 -19.67
C ARG A 115 17.14 16.96 -20.60
N LEU A 116 17.18 18.24 -20.25
CA LEU A 116 17.81 19.28 -21.07
C LEU A 116 19.31 19.02 -21.22
N LEU A 117 20.00 18.63 -20.14
CA LEU A 117 21.41 18.23 -20.18
C LEU A 117 21.64 16.99 -21.05
N TYR A 118 20.76 15.99 -20.95
CA TYR A 118 20.83 14.80 -21.81
C TYR A 118 20.70 15.15 -23.30
N VAL A 119 19.74 16.00 -23.67
CA VAL A 119 19.54 16.41 -25.08
C VAL A 119 20.76 17.17 -25.59
N GLN A 120 21.34 18.05 -24.77
CA GLN A 120 22.57 18.77 -25.11
C GLN A 120 23.74 17.81 -25.34
N GLU A 121 23.97 16.86 -24.43
CA GLU A 121 25.04 15.87 -24.57
C GLU A 121 24.87 14.95 -25.80
N VAL A 122 23.64 14.59 -26.16
CA VAL A 122 23.33 13.81 -27.38
C VAL A 122 23.64 14.61 -28.64
N GLY A 123 23.22 15.88 -28.66
CA GLY A 123 23.45 16.80 -29.79
C GLY A 123 24.93 17.00 -30.06
N ASP A 124 25.74 17.16 -29.01
CA ASP A 124 27.18 17.38 -29.11
C ASP A 124 27.96 16.13 -29.56
N ARG A 125 27.47 14.92 -29.22
CA ARG A 125 28.19 13.64 -29.50
C ARG A 125 27.66 12.87 -30.72
N GLY A 126 26.51 13.25 -31.27
CA GLY A 126 25.86 12.54 -32.39
C GLY A 126 25.33 11.14 -32.07
N MET A 127 25.49 10.67 -30.83
CA MET A 127 25.00 9.38 -30.32
C MET A 127 24.47 9.56 -28.90
N PRO A 128 23.36 8.89 -28.53
CA PRO A 128 22.82 9.00 -27.19
C PRO A 128 23.82 8.45 -26.16
N PRO A 129 24.12 9.19 -25.07
CA PRO A 129 24.96 8.65 -24.01
C PRO A 129 24.26 7.41 -23.45
N LYS A 130 25.00 6.30 -23.33
CA LYS A 130 24.50 5.15 -22.60
C LYS A 130 24.34 5.60 -21.15
N LEU A 131 23.11 5.93 -20.73
CA LEU A 131 22.79 5.97 -19.31
C LEU A 131 22.84 4.55 -18.77
N SER A 132 24.06 4.12 -18.47
CA SER A 132 24.25 3.28 -17.31
C SER A 132 23.92 4.20 -16.14
N ILE A 133 22.72 4.08 -15.55
CA ILE A 133 22.50 4.62 -14.20
C ILE A 133 23.72 4.15 -13.43
N PRO A 134 24.60 5.06 -12.95
CA PRO A 134 25.93 4.66 -12.56
C PRO A 134 25.78 3.64 -11.45
N THR A 135 26.13 2.39 -11.73
CA THR A 135 26.66 1.49 -10.71
C THR A 135 27.89 2.22 -10.21
N LEU A 136 27.71 3.01 -9.14
CA LEU A 136 28.78 3.69 -8.45
C LEU A 136 29.57 2.60 -7.73
N ASP A 137 30.44 1.94 -8.49
CA ASP A 137 31.65 1.39 -7.91
C ASP A 137 32.44 2.62 -7.43
N ALA A 138 32.29 2.98 -6.15
CA ALA A 138 32.94 4.13 -5.52
C ALA A 138 34.48 4.09 -5.62
N SER A 139 35.04 3.00 -6.18
CA SER A 139 36.45 2.79 -6.47
C SER A 139 36.92 3.37 -7.81
N GLN A 140 36.03 3.69 -8.76
CA GLN A 140 36.42 4.33 -10.03
C GLN A 140 35.97 5.80 -10.08
N LYS A 141 36.75 6.67 -9.42
CA LYS A 141 36.85 8.08 -9.82
C LYS A 141 37.53 8.17 -11.20
N SER A 142 36.88 7.70 -12.27
CA SER A 142 37.25 8.13 -13.62
C SER A 142 36.78 9.59 -13.76
N GLY A 143 37.73 10.53 -13.87
CA GLY A 143 37.52 11.98 -13.76
C GLY A 143 36.70 12.66 -14.86
N LEU A 144 35.51 12.16 -15.18
CA LEU A 144 34.48 12.87 -15.95
C LEU A 144 33.09 12.58 -15.36
N GLU A 145 32.77 13.16 -14.21
CA GLU A 145 31.36 13.34 -13.85
C GLU A 145 30.78 14.36 -14.82
N THR A 146 29.80 13.95 -15.63
CA THR A 146 29.11 14.89 -16.53
C THR A 146 28.08 15.68 -15.75
N PRO A 147 27.70 16.90 -16.20
CA PRO A 147 26.66 17.69 -15.53
C PRO A 147 25.33 16.93 -15.39
N LEU A 148 24.99 16.08 -16.37
CA LEU A 148 23.83 15.19 -16.28
C LEU A 148 23.94 14.22 -15.09
N MET A 149 25.11 13.62 -14.90
CA MET A 149 25.34 12.66 -13.84
C MET A 149 25.23 13.31 -12.46
N GLU A 150 25.85 14.48 -12.29
CA GLU A 150 25.77 15.28 -11.07
C GLU A 150 24.32 15.63 -10.74
N LYS A 151 23.53 16.03 -11.74
CA LYS A 151 22.10 16.35 -11.58
C LYS A 151 21.28 15.14 -11.11
N LEU A 152 21.51 13.97 -11.70
CA LEU A 152 20.82 12.73 -11.32
C LEU A 152 21.20 12.25 -9.92
N GLN A 153 22.48 12.35 -9.55
CA GLN A 153 22.92 12.06 -8.19
C GLN A 153 22.29 13.04 -7.18
N GLY A 154 22.22 14.33 -7.52
CA GLY A 154 21.53 15.35 -6.72
C GLY A 154 20.06 15.02 -6.46
N LEU A 155 19.36 14.54 -7.50
CA LEU A 155 17.98 14.05 -7.39
C LEU A 155 17.88 12.85 -6.45
N GLU A 156 18.70 11.81 -6.62
CA GLU A 156 18.67 10.62 -5.75
C GLU A 156 18.92 10.97 -4.27
N ARG A 157 19.89 11.84 -4.01
CA ARG A 157 20.16 12.37 -2.66
C ARG A 157 18.95 13.08 -2.07
N SER A 158 18.29 13.95 -2.86
CA SER A 158 17.07 14.64 -2.42
C SER A 158 15.95 13.67 -2.07
N LEU A 159 15.77 12.61 -2.85
CA LEU A 159 14.73 11.59 -2.62
C LEU A 159 14.98 10.78 -1.33
N HIS A 160 16.21 10.33 -1.10
CA HIS A 160 16.54 9.58 0.13
C HIS A 160 16.38 10.45 1.39
N ARG A 161 16.75 11.74 1.32
CA ARG A 161 16.48 12.69 2.41
C ARG A 161 14.99 12.84 2.69
N TYR A 162 14.19 13.06 1.66
CA TYR A 162 12.73 13.21 1.82
C TYR A 162 12.07 11.93 2.35
N CYS A 163 12.51 10.76 1.90
CA CYS A 163 11.97 9.47 2.30
C CYS A 163 12.61 8.87 3.57
N TRP A 164 13.46 9.61 4.31
CA TRP A 164 14.27 9.06 5.40
C TRP A 164 13.45 8.32 6.46
N ALA A 165 12.40 8.97 7.00
CA ALA A 165 11.56 8.38 8.05
C ALA A 165 10.87 7.08 7.57
N LYS A 166 10.45 7.06 6.31
CA LYS A 166 9.87 5.88 5.64
C LYS A 166 10.88 4.76 5.46
N GLU A 167 12.12 5.06 5.06
CA GLU A 167 13.20 4.08 4.92
C GLU A 167 13.59 3.49 6.28
N ARG A 168 13.83 4.35 7.27
CA ARG A 168 14.11 3.97 8.67
C ARG A 168 13.06 3.01 9.20
N ARG A 169 11.77 3.36 9.05
CA ARG A 169 10.66 2.52 9.47
C ARG A 169 10.69 1.16 8.80
N ARG A 170 11.02 1.06 7.50
CA ARG A 170 10.99 -0.22 6.78
C ARG A 170 12.08 -1.18 7.23
N VAL A 171 13.22 -0.65 7.66
CA VAL A 171 14.32 -1.44 8.22
C VAL A 171 13.93 -1.95 9.61
N THR A 172 13.42 -1.08 10.47
CA THR A 172 13.15 -1.39 11.89
C THR A 172 11.77 -2.01 12.16
N LYS A 173 10.86 -1.99 11.18
CA LYS A 173 9.48 -2.48 11.32
C LYS A 173 9.47 -3.90 11.86
N ASP A 174 8.75 -4.10 12.97
CA ASP A 174 8.54 -5.41 13.62
C ASP A 174 9.84 -6.17 13.96
N ASP A 175 10.98 -5.50 14.18
CA ASP A 175 12.31 -6.15 14.36
C ASP A 175 12.77 -7.01 13.16
N ARG A 176 12.33 -6.69 11.93
CA ARG A 176 12.73 -7.46 10.74
C ARG A 176 14.25 -7.47 10.52
N TYR A 177 14.91 -6.34 10.73
CA TYR A 177 16.37 -6.25 10.68
C TYR A 177 17.02 -7.18 11.71
N GLY A 178 16.58 -7.15 12.97
CA GLY A 178 17.11 -8.04 14.00
C GLY A 178 16.86 -9.51 13.71
N CYS A 179 15.68 -9.87 13.18
CA CYS A 179 15.39 -11.23 12.69
C CYS A 179 16.38 -11.66 11.61
N PHE A 180 16.62 -10.81 10.60
CA PHE A 180 17.55 -11.11 9.52
C PHE A 180 19.00 -11.21 10.00
N HIS A 181 19.44 -10.31 10.88
CA HIS A 181 20.77 -10.37 11.47
C HIS A 181 21.01 -11.69 12.24
N ARG A 182 20.07 -12.10 13.10
CA ARG A 182 20.15 -13.39 13.83
C ARG A 182 20.15 -14.59 12.89
N LEU A 183 19.44 -14.51 11.77
CA LEU A 183 19.44 -15.55 10.73
C LEU A 183 20.84 -15.69 10.12
N VAL A 184 21.46 -14.58 9.74
CA VAL A 184 22.81 -14.58 9.15
C VAL A 184 23.82 -15.12 10.15
N ASP A 185 23.78 -14.69 11.42
CA ASP A 185 24.66 -15.22 12.47
C ASP A 185 24.50 -16.73 12.69
N ALA A 186 23.26 -17.23 12.62
CA ALA A 186 22.99 -18.67 12.73
C ALA A 186 23.55 -19.45 11.51
N ALA A 187 23.41 -18.89 10.31
CA ALA A 187 23.90 -19.48 9.07
C ALA A 187 25.44 -19.49 9.02
N THR A 188 26.11 -18.44 9.49
CA THR A 188 27.58 -18.34 9.55
C THR A 188 28.18 -19.08 10.74
N GLY A 189 27.39 -19.40 11.77
CA GLY A 189 27.82 -20.15 12.95
C GLY A 189 28.45 -19.29 14.04
N VAL A 190 28.20 -17.98 14.03
CA VAL A 190 28.74 -17.01 15.00
C VAL A 190 27.94 -16.99 16.32
N SER A 191 26.67 -17.42 16.31
CA SER A 191 25.79 -17.39 17.48
C SER A 191 25.69 -18.72 18.24
N ASP A 192 25.68 -18.65 19.58
CA ASP A 192 25.34 -19.76 20.47
C ASP A 192 23.94 -20.28 20.13
N GLN A 193 23.91 -21.51 19.62
CA GLN A 193 22.66 -22.11 19.15
C GLN A 193 21.75 -22.41 20.34
N PRO A 194 20.45 -22.06 20.28
CA PRO A 194 19.52 -22.42 21.34
C PRO A 194 19.47 -23.95 21.47
N ALA A 195 19.66 -24.47 22.68
CA ALA A 195 19.67 -25.91 22.97
C ALA A 195 18.37 -26.63 22.56
N ASN A 196 17.27 -25.89 22.34
CA ASN A 196 15.93 -26.40 22.09
C ASN A 196 15.42 -26.15 20.65
N ARG A 197 16.25 -26.35 19.62
CA ARG A 197 15.76 -26.24 18.23
C ARG A 197 14.77 -27.34 17.89
N THR A 198 13.73 -26.96 17.16
CA THR A 198 12.82 -27.97 16.58
C THR A 198 13.51 -28.70 15.41
N PRO A 199 13.12 -29.95 15.08
CA PRO A 199 13.66 -30.64 13.90
C PRO A 199 13.49 -29.83 12.61
N LYS A 200 12.37 -29.12 12.46
CA LYS A 200 12.11 -28.23 11.31
C LYS A 200 13.10 -27.07 11.24
N GLU A 201 13.36 -26.41 12.38
CA GLU A 201 14.36 -25.32 12.46
C GLU A 201 15.77 -25.84 12.13
N HIS A 202 16.11 -27.04 12.59
CA HIS A 202 17.39 -27.67 12.29
C HIS A 202 17.56 -27.95 10.79
N THR A 203 16.55 -28.56 10.15
CA THR A 203 16.55 -28.82 8.70
C THR A 203 16.63 -27.52 7.90
N ALA A 204 15.83 -26.51 8.25
CA ALA A 204 15.84 -25.22 7.55
C ALA A 204 17.20 -24.51 7.66
N LEU A 205 17.83 -24.54 8.84
CA LEU A 205 19.16 -23.99 9.02
C LEU A 205 20.24 -24.77 8.25
N GLN A 206 20.15 -26.10 8.24
CA GLN A 206 21.09 -26.93 7.49
C GLN A 206 21.02 -26.61 5.99
N ASN A 207 19.83 -26.45 5.44
CA ASN A 207 19.64 -26.04 4.04
C ASN A 207 20.26 -24.66 3.75
N LEU A 208 20.14 -23.70 4.68
CA LEU A 208 20.81 -22.39 4.56
C LEU A 208 22.33 -22.50 4.60
N ARG A 209 22.88 -23.38 5.44
CA ARG A 209 24.33 -23.62 5.57
C ARG A 209 24.93 -24.32 4.36
N GLU A 210 24.16 -25.23 3.76
CA GLU A 210 24.51 -25.95 2.53
C GLU A 210 24.26 -25.12 1.25
N ALA A 211 23.79 -23.87 1.39
CA ALA A 211 23.62 -22.98 0.25
C ALA A 211 24.96 -22.75 -0.49
N SER A 212 24.85 -22.50 -1.81
CA SER A 212 26.00 -22.28 -2.69
C SER A 212 26.90 -21.16 -2.17
N SER A 213 28.18 -21.18 -2.56
CA SER A 213 29.12 -20.09 -2.22
C SER A 213 28.61 -18.73 -2.68
N THR A 214 27.98 -18.66 -3.86
CA THR A 214 27.33 -17.45 -4.38
C THR A 214 26.20 -16.97 -3.48
N HIS A 215 25.32 -17.88 -3.02
CA HIS A 215 24.25 -17.52 -2.10
C HIS A 215 24.77 -17.01 -0.76
N ARG A 216 25.81 -17.66 -0.22
CA ARG A 216 26.44 -17.21 1.05
C ARG A 216 27.12 -15.85 0.90
N ALA A 217 27.79 -15.58 -0.22
CA ALA A 217 28.38 -14.29 -0.51
C ALA A 217 27.29 -13.19 -0.61
N ALA A 218 26.22 -13.43 -1.36
CA ALA A 218 25.10 -12.49 -1.47
C ALA A 218 24.39 -12.25 -0.14
N LEU A 219 24.22 -13.29 0.68
CA LEU A 219 23.63 -13.18 2.02
C LEU A 219 24.47 -12.27 2.92
N GLN A 220 25.80 -12.44 2.91
CA GLN A 220 26.72 -11.59 3.68
C GLN A 220 26.75 -10.16 3.15
N GLU A 221 26.81 -9.97 1.83
CA GLU A 221 26.83 -8.64 1.21
C GLU A 221 25.57 -7.83 1.56
N VAL A 222 24.39 -8.48 1.53
CA VAL A 222 23.12 -7.86 1.94
C VAL A 222 23.11 -7.59 3.45
N HIS A 223 23.68 -8.47 4.27
CA HIS A 223 23.79 -8.27 5.72
C HIS A 223 24.67 -7.06 6.08
N ASP A 224 25.84 -6.95 5.46
CA ASP A 224 26.76 -5.83 5.66
C ASP A 224 26.11 -4.51 5.21
N ALA A 225 25.45 -4.51 4.05
CA ALA A 225 24.73 -3.35 3.54
C ALA A 225 23.57 -2.94 4.46
N LEU A 226 22.77 -3.89 4.95
CA LEU A 226 21.68 -3.60 5.89
C LEU A 226 22.18 -3.10 7.25
N SER A 227 23.32 -3.61 7.71
CA SER A 227 23.95 -3.15 8.95
C SER A 227 24.35 -1.68 8.84
N LEU A 228 25.01 -1.32 7.74
CA LEU A 228 25.35 0.07 7.43
C LEU A 228 24.11 0.95 7.26
N ILE A 229 23.07 0.47 6.56
CA ILE A 229 21.80 1.19 6.43
C ILE A 229 21.17 1.45 7.80
N ASN A 230 21.12 0.43 8.68
CA ASN A 230 20.51 0.54 9.99
C ASN A 230 21.29 1.52 10.89
N GLU A 231 22.62 1.47 10.84
CA GLU A 231 23.49 2.43 11.53
C GLU A 231 23.21 3.87 11.06
N LEU A 232 23.29 4.11 9.76
CA LEU A 232 23.11 5.45 9.17
C LEU A 232 21.69 6.01 9.40
N LEU A 233 20.65 5.17 9.32
CA LEU A 233 19.26 5.59 9.55
C LEU A 233 18.88 5.73 11.02
N SER A 234 19.73 5.28 11.96
CA SER A 234 19.49 5.47 13.40
C SER A 234 19.81 6.90 13.85
N GLU A 235 20.56 7.65 13.06
CA GLU A 235 20.84 9.08 13.28
C GLU A 235 19.70 9.97 12.76
N ASP A 236 19.51 11.13 13.39
CA ASP A 236 18.53 12.13 12.95
C ASP A 236 19.04 12.86 11.70
N PRO A 237 18.32 12.85 10.57
CA PRO A 237 18.72 13.58 9.37
C PRO A 237 18.79 15.10 9.60
N ASP A 238 18.03 15.62 10.57
CA ASP A 238 17.80 17.04 10.84
C ASP A 238 18.75 17.67 11.87
N ALA A 239 19.68 16.90 12.46
CA ALA A 239 20.85 17.47 13.12
C ALA A 239 21.72 18.34 12.17
N HIS A 240 21.41 18.31 10.86
CA HIS A 240 22.01 19.11 9.80
C HIS A 240 20.96 19.78 8.90
N HIS A 241 20.07 20.61 9.48
CA HIS A 241 19.13 21.42 8.70
C HIS A 241 19.83 22.42 7.75
N ALA A 242 19.67 22.20 6.45
CA ALA A 242 19.24 23.19 5.45
C ALA A 242 19.32 22.55 4.07
N PHE A 243 18.39 22.92 3.20
CA PHE A 243 18.35 22.56 1.78
C PHE A 243 19.56 23.18 1.05
N ILE A 244 20.77 22.64 1.26
CA ILE A 244 22.02 22.99 0.55
C ILE A 244 22.81 21.67 0.30
N PRO A 245 23.39 21.46 -0.90
CA PRO A 245 24.33 20.35 -1.18
C PRO A 245 25.69 20.66 -0.50
N GLU A 246 26.54 19.71 -0.14
CA GLU A 246 27.41 18.97 -1.06
C GLU A 246 28.14 17.88 -0.25
N SER A 247 27.96 16.61 -0.63
CA SER A 247 28.68 15.45 -0.09
C SER A 247 28.53 15.17 1.41
N SER A 248 27.32 14.86 1.88
CA SER A 248 27.27 13.98 3.06
C SER A 248 27.72 12.61 2.60
N THR A 249 29.01 12.31 2.83
CA THR A 249 29.60 10.98 2.57
C THR A 249 28.76 9.86 3.21
N ALA A 250 28.02 10.15 4.28
CA ALA A 250 27.04 9.24 4.89
C ALA A 250 25.85 8.95 3.96
N LEU A 251 25.28 9.96 3.30
CA LEU A 251 24.17 9.76 2.36
C LEU A 251 24.61 8.99 1.11
N ASP A 252 25.81 9.28 0.58
CA ASP A 252 26.35 8.52 -0.55
C ASP A 252 26.61 7.05 -0.17
N LYS A 253 27.10 6.79 1.05
CA LYS A 253 27.22 5.43 1.61
C LYS A 253 25.86 4.74 1.77
N LEU A 254 24.84 5.46 2.27
CA LEU A 254 23.48 4.94 2.38
C LEU A 254 22.94 4.53 1.02
N ILE A 255 23.07 5.41 0.02
CA ILE A 255 22.62 5.14 -1.36
C ILE A 255 23.35 3.92 -1.93
N ALA A 256 24.67 3.82 -1.75
CA ALA A 256 25.45 2.67 -2.21
C ALA A 256 24.94 1.36 -1.57
N ALA A 257 24.71 1.35 -0.25
CA ALA A 257 24.17 0.19 0.46
C ALA A 257 22.74 -0.15 0.00
N MET A 258 21.87 0.84 -0.19
CA MET A 258 20.51 0.64 -0.71
C MET A 258 20.51 0.04 -2.12
N ARG A 259 21.49 0.40 -2.96
CA ARG A 259 21.68 -0.18 -4.29
C ARG A 259 22.13 -1.64 -4.23
N ILE A 260 23.04 -1.99 -3.32
CA ILE A 260 23.44 -3.40 -3.06
C ILE A 260 22.22 -4.23 -2.68
N VAL A 261 21.40 -3.75 -1.74
CA VAL A 261 20.16 -4.41 -1.32
C VAL A 261 19.18 -4.52 -2.49
N SER A 262 19.00 -3.44 -3.27
CA SER A 262 18.12 -3.43 -4.46
C SER A 262 18.54 -4.45 -5.51
N HIS A 263 19.83 -4.52 -5.81
CA HIS A 263 20.42 -5.42 -6.79
C HIS A 263 20.19 -6.88 -6.41
N ASN A 264 20.65 -7.27 -5.22
CA ASN A 264 20.53 -8.63 -4.72
C ASN A 264 19.06 -9.07 -4.52
N ALA A 265 18.20 -8.18 -4.03
CA ALA A 265 16.78 -8.50 -3.85
C ALA A 265 16.03 -8.67 -5.19
N SER A 266 16.49 -8.03 -6.26
CA SER A 266 15.86 -8.11 -7.58
C SER A 266 16.44 -9.22 -8.47
N ASP A 267 17.58 -9.82 -8.07
CA ASP A 267 18.19 -10.91 -8.82
C ASP A 267 17.36 -12.20 -8.69
N LYS A 268 16.83 -12.65 -9.83
CA LYS A 268 16.04 -13.88 -9.93
C LYS A 268 16.86 -15.12 -9.56
N SER A 269 18.18 -15.08 -9.73
CA SER A 269 19.08 -16.17 -9.38
C SER A 269 19.13 -16.41 -7.87
N LEU A 270 18.91 -15.36 -7.06
CA LEU A 270 18.92 -15.39 -5.60
C LEU A 270 17.55 -15.69 -4.97
N LYS A 271 16.50 -15.82 -5.78
CA LYS A 271 15.16 -16.17 -5.28
C LYS A 271 15.12 -17.45 -4.43
N PRO A 272 15.83 -18.53 -4.78
CA PRO A 272 15.91 -19.72 -3.92
C PRO A 272 16.54 -19.42 -2.55
N LEU A 273 17.55 -18.54 -2.48
CA LEU A 273 18.16 -18.14 -1.21
C LEU A 273 17.12 -17.44 -0.30
N TRP A 274 16.34 -16.50 -0.84
CA TRP A 274 15.33 -15.78 -0.05
C TRP A 274 14.22 -16.71 0.46
N LEU A 275 13.87 -17.76 -0.29
CA LEU A 275 12.95 -18.79 0.18
C LEU A 275 13.53 -19.60 1.34
N LEU A 276 14.82 -19.96 1.29
CA LEU A 276 15.49 -20.62 2.41
C LEU A 276 15.49 -19.73 3.67
N CYS A 277 15.66 -18.42 3.51
CA CYS A 277 15.54 -17.48 4.62
C CYS A 277 14.12 -17.46 5.20
N ASP A 278 13.10 -17.46 4.35
CA ASP A 278 11.68 -17.48 4.74
C ASP A 278 11.34 -18.77 5.50
N ASP A 279 11.79 -19.93 5.01
CA ASP A 279 11.59 -21.23 5.65
C ASP A 279 12.19 -21.28 7.07
N TYR A 280 13.41 -20.75 7.24
CA TYR A 280 14.05 -20.67 8.56
C TYR A 280 13.30 -19.72 9.49
N ASN A 281 12.93 -18.53 9.02
CA ASN A 281 12.18 -17.56 9.81
C ASN A 281 10.82 -18.11 10.26
N GLU A 282 10.10 -18.81 9.37
CA GLU A 282 8.84 -19.48 9.73
C GLU A 282 9.04 -20.61 10.75
N ALA A 283 10.12 -21.39 10.64
CA ALA A 283 10.42 -22.43 11.62
C ALA A 283 10.73 -21.86 13.01
N VAL A 284 11.51 -20.78 13.08
CA VAL A 284 11.79 -20.05 14.32
C VAL A 284 10.49 -19.48 14.90
N LEU A 285 9.66 -18.86 14.06
CA LEU A 285 8.39 -18.27 14.46
C LEU A 285 7.41 -19.33 15.00
N ALA A 286 7.35 -20.50 14.37
CA ALA A 286 6.54 -21.62 14.83
C ALA A 286 7.00 -22.12 16.20
N ARG A 287 8.31 -22.19 16.45
CA ARG A 287 8.85 -22.54 17.78
C ARG A 287 8.45 -21.52 18.83
N LEU A 288 8.65 -20.22 18.57
CA LEU A 288 8.29 -19.15 19.50
C LEU A 288 6.79 -19.13 19.83
N ARG A 289 5.93 -19.38 18.83
CA ARG A 289 4.48 -19.55 19.04
C ARG A 289 4.18 -20.73 19.97
N ALA A 290 4.80 -21.88 19.73
CA ALA A 290 4.60 -23.07 20.56
C ALA A 290 5.11 -22.87 22.00
N GLU A 291 6.23 -22.18 22.20
CA GLU A 291 6.77 -21.82 23.52
C GLU A 291 5.81 -20.88 24.26
N ARG A 292 5.28 -19.86 23.57
CA ARG A 292 4.25 -18.97 24.13
C ARG A 292 3.01 -19.75 24.54
N ASP A 293 2.52 -20.65 23.70
CA ASP A 293 1.32 -21.44 23.99
C ASP A 293 1.54 -22.38 25.18
N ARG A 294 2.74 -22.96 25.32
CA ARG A 294 3.12 -23.75 26.51
C ARG A 294 3.16 -22.89 27.77
N TYR A 295 3.76 -21.70 27.70
CA TYR A 295 3.79 -20.75 28.81
C TYR A 295 2.36 -20.36 29.24
N MET A 296 1.48 -20.05 28.29
CA MET A 296 0.09 -19.70 28.57
C MET A 296 -0.69 -20.86 29.22
N LYS A 297 -0.47 -22.11 28.78
CA LYS A 297 -1.07 -23.30 29.40
C LYS A 297 -0.57 -23.52 30.83
N LEU A 298 0.74 -23.37 31.06
CA LEU A 298 1.34 -23.50 32.39
C LEU A 298 0.80 -22.44 33.35
N LYS A 299 0.70 -21.18 32.89
CA LYS A 299 0.16 -20.07 33.68
C LYS A 299 -1.33 -20.27 33.99
N ALA A 300 -2.12 -20.81 33.07
CA ALA A 300 -3.52 -21.15 33.31
C ALA A 300 -3.72 -22.27 34.34
N SER A 301 -2.74 -23.16 34.50
CA SER A 301 -2.77 -24.25 35.48
C SER A 301 -2.28 -23.90 36.89
N GLN A 302 -1.71 -22.70 37.09
CA GLN A 302 -1.25 -22.24 38.40
C GLN A 302 -2.36 -21.47 39.15
N PRO A 303 -2.57 -21.72 40.45
CA PRO A 303 -3.50 -20.93 41.26
C PRO A 303 -3.05 -19.46 41.30
N ARG A 304 -4.00 -18.53 41.17
CA ARG A 304 -3.74 -17.09 41.27
C ARG A 304 -3.25 -16.73 42.68
N SER A 305 -1.94 -16.66 42.86
CA SER A 305 -1.34 -16.04 44.04
C SER A 305 -1.40 -14.51 43.88
N GLU A 306 -1.92 -13.81 44.88
CA GLU A 306 -2.18 -12.34 44.88
C GLU A 306 -0.91 -11.46 44.78
N THR A 307 0.28 -12.04 44.65
CA THR A 307 1.57 -11.32 44.65
C THR A 307 2.38 -11.45 43.35
N GLN A 308 1.82 -11.93 42.24
CA GLN A 308 2.53 -11.93 40.96
C GLN A 308 2.68 -10.50 40.39
N THR A 309 3.86 -9.94 40.61
CA THR A 309 4.35 -8.67 40.04
C THR A 309 4.27 -8.67 38.51
N GLN A 310 3.73 -7.58 37.98
CA GLN A 310 3.29 -7.38 36.58
C GLN A 310 4.40 -7.31 35.51
N ASN A 311 5.59 -7.89 35.71
CA ASN A 311 6.76 -7.58 34.87
C ASN A 311 7.34 -8.70 33.99
N GLU A 312 6.73 -9.89 33.92
CA GLU A 312 7.13 -10.88 32.90
C GLU A 312 6.50 -10.54 31.53
N LYS A 313 7.16 -9.65 30.78
CA LYS A 313 6.82 -9.40 29.37
C LYS A 313 7.16 -10.64 28.55
N LEU A 314 6.13 -11.31 28.04
CA LEU A 314 6.26 -12.32 26.99
C LEU A 314 7.11 -11.75 25.84
N PRO A 315 8.02 -12.56 25.25
CA PRO A 315 8.83 -12.10 24.14
C PRO A 315 7.90 -11.66 22.99
N PRO A 316 8.13 -10.47 22.41
CA PRO A 316 7.32 -9.99 21.29
C PRO A 316 7.50 -10.94 20.10
N ILE A 317 6.39 -11.41 19.54
CA ILE A 317 6.39 -12.28 18.36
C ILE A 317 6.26 -11.40 17.13
N THR A 318 7.34 -11.28 16.36
CA THR A 318 7.35 -10.62 15.06
C THR A 318 6.42 -11.37 14.07
N PRO A 319 5.53 -10.68 13.35
CA PRO A 319 4.72 -11.29 12.30
C PRO A 319 5.60 -11.88 11.20
N SER A 320 5.15 -12.94 10.54
CA SER A 320 5.88 -13.47 9.40
C SER A 320 6.00 -12.47 8.26
N PHE A 321 7.09 -12.57 7.52
CA PHE A 321 7.34 -11.75 6.35
C PHE A 321 8.20 -12.51 5.35
N SER A 322 8.06 -12.14 4.08
CA SER A 322 8.98 -12.60 3.04
C SER A 322 10.20 -11.69 2.98
N THR A 323 11.38 -12.29 3.03
CA THR A 323 12.70 -11.67 3.00
C THR A 323 12.87 -10.86 1.73
N GLU A 324 12.63 -11.48 0.56
CA GLU A 324 12.68 -10.80 -0.76
C GLU A 324 11.79 -9.54 -0.75
N ARG A 325 10.52 -9.68 -0.36
CA ARG A 325 9.56 -8.56 -0.36
C ARG A 325 9.94 -7.46 0.63
N TRP A 326 10.57 -7.82 1.76
CA TRP A 326 11.06 -6.86 2.73
C TRP A 326 12.27 -6.09 2.21
N LEU A 327 13.28 -6.78 1.65
CA LEU A 327 14.44 -6.15 1.02
C LEU A 327 14.02 -5.19 -0.11
N LEU A 328 13.08 -5.62 -0.97
CA LEU A 328 12.48 -4.79 -2.03
C LEU A 328 11.70 -3.58 -1.49
N LYS A 329 11.25 -3.60 -0.24
CA LYS A 329 10.64 -2.44 0.42
C LYS A 329 11.71 -1.52 1.00
N VAL A 330 12.74 -2.06 1.66
CA VAL A 330 13.86 -1.28 2.20
C VAL A 330 14.48 -0.43 1.09
N SER A 331 14.83 -1.05 -0.04
CA SER A 331 15.48 -0.36 -1.17
C SER A 331 14.52 0.32 -2.17
N SER A 332 13.27 0.60 -1.77
CA SER A 332 12.28 1.07 -2.76
C SER A 332 12.59 2.45 -3.34
N VAL A 333 13.21 3.36 -2.57
CA VAL A 333 13.53 4.71 -3.06
C VAL A 333 14.53 4.62 -4.21
N THR A 334 15.60 3.85 -4.05
CA THR A 334 16.57 3.58 -5.12
C THR A 334 15.92 2.95 -6.36
N ARG A 335 14.99 2.02 -6.16
CA ARG A 335 14.26 1.40 -7.28
C ARG A 335 13.35 2.41 -7.98
N ASP A 336 12.59 3.20 -7.22
CA ASP A 336 11.68 4.21 -7.75
C ASP A 336 12.46 5.34 -8.45
N PHE A 337 13.60 5.77 -7.90
CA PHE A 337 14.57 6.67 -8.55
C PHE A 337 15.03 6.10 -9.91
N SER A 338 15.44 4.84 -9.94
CA SER A 338 15.87 4.19 -11.19
C SER A 338 14.75 4.17 -12.24
N GLN A 339 13.49 4.08 -11.82
CA GLN A 339 12.35 4.13 -12.74
C GLN A 339 12.10 5.54 -13.27
N ILE A 340 12.09 6.56 -12.40
CA ILE A 340 11.82 7.94 -12.86
C ILE A 340 12.98 8.48 -13.72
N SER A 341 14.22 8.09 -13.45
CA SER A 341 15.40 8.48 -14.23
C SER A 341 15.35 7.94 -15.67
N ARG A 342 14.60 6.87 -15.95
CA ARG A 342 14.38 6.40 -17.33
C ARG A 342 13.57 7.39 -18.17
N ALA A 343 12.76 8.24 -17.53
CA ALA A 343 12.00 9.27 -18.24
C ALA A 343 12.92 10.31 -18.89
N VAL A 344 14.08 10.59 -18.28
CA VAL A 344 15.10 11.53 -18.78
C VAL A 344 15.64 11.10 -20.16
N VAL A 345 15.76 9.80 -20.41
CA VAL A 345 16.30 9.27 -21.69
C VAL A 345 15.23 8.82 -22.67
N SER A 346 13.97 8.78 -22.23
CA SER A 346 12.86 8.25 -23.01
C SER A 346 12.41 9.26 -24.06
N SER A 347 12.60 8.93 -25.34
CA SER A 347 12.07 9.73 -26.44
C SER A 347 10.55 9.87 -26.41
N THR A 348 9.83 8.85 -25.91
CA THR A 348 8.37 8.90 -25.79
C THR A 348 7.90 9.87 -24.71
N MET A 349 8.71 10.12 -23.69
CA MET A 349 8.38 11.01 -22.57
C MET A 349 9.05 12.37 -22.69
N ALA A 350 9.81 12.60 -23.76
CA ALA A 350 10.51 13.86 -24.05
C ALA A 350 9.57 15.06 -23.98
N GLY A 351 8.38 14.92 -24.58
CA GLY A 351 7.37 15.99 -24.61
C GLY A 351 6.84 16.39 -23.25
N LEU A 352 7.05 15.59 -22.20
CA LEU A 352 6.70 15.98 -20.83
C LEU A 352 7.58 17.07 -20.27
N PHE A 353 8.82 17.18 -20.75
CA PHE A 353 9.84 18.04 -20.15
C PHE A 353 10.37 19.12 -21.10
N GLU A 354 10.24 18.90 -22.42
CA GLU A 354 10.84 19.77 -23.44
C GLU A 354 9.93 20.93 -23.90
N HIS A 355 8.61 20.74 -23.93
CA HIS A 355 7.67 21.69 -24.57
C HIS A 355 7.13 22.79 -23.64
N GLY A 356 7.57 22.83 -22.39
CA GLY A 356 7.17 23.81 -21.40
C GLY A 356 7.70 23.44 -20.01
N THR A 357 7.59 24.35 -19.05
CA THR A 357 7.84 24.00 -17.64
C THR A 357 6.62 23.25 -17.13
N PRO A 358 6.75 21.96 -16.73
CA PRO A 358 5.60 21.19 -16.30
C PRO A 358 4.98 21.79 -15.04
N GLU A 359 3.66 21.73 -14.98
CA GLU A 359 2.89 22.24 -13.86
C GLU A 359 2.58 21.11 -12.86
N VAL A 360 2.42 21.48 -11.60
CA VAL A 360 1.99 20.55 -10.54
C VAL A 360 0.82 21.18 -9.81
N SER A 361 -0.33 20.51 -9.88
CA SER A 361 -1.60 20.99 -9.33
C SER A 361 -2.08 20.05 -8.23
N PRO A 362 -2.29 20.53 -6.99
CA PRO A 362 -2.96 19.74 -5.99
C PRO A 362 -4.43 19.55 -6.38
N VAL A 363 -4.94 18.33 -6.21
CA VAL A 363 -6.36 18.05 -6.36
C VAL A 363 -6.98 18.00 -4.98
N LEU A 364 -7.93 18.91 -4.73
CA LEU A 364 -8.65 18.97 -3.47
C LEU A 364 -9.87 18.06 -3.50
N LEU A 365 -10.20 17.51 -2.35
CA LEU A 365 -11.47 16.85 -2.12
C LEU A 365 -12.60 17.89 -2.18
N ALA A 366 -13.27 17.96 -3.32
CA ALA A 366 -14.44 18.81 -3.48
C ALA A 366 -15.54 18.45 -2.46
N GLY A 367 -16.02 19.46 -1.71
CA GLY A 367 -17.19 19.33 -0.83
C GLY A 367 -16.93 18.83 0.60
N TRP A 368 -15.67 18.67 1.02
CA TRP A 368 -15.33 18.22 2.36
C TRP A 368 -15.19 19.39 3.35
N LYS A 369 -16.18 19.55 4.24
CA LYS A 369 -16.05 20.32 5.49
C LYS A 369 -15.92 19.32 6.64
N GLU A 370 -14.91 19.46 7.49
CA GLU A 370 -14.66 18.59 8.66
C GLU A 370 -15.92 18.42 9.55
N ALA A 371 -16.76 19.46 9.62
CA ALA A 371 -18.01 19.46 10.38
C ALA A 371 -19.05 18.38 9.95
N ASN A 372 -18.99 17.87 8.72
CA ASN A 372 -19.97 16.88 8.25
C ASN A 372 -19.74 15.46 8.80
N ILE A 373 -18.58 15.18 9.41
CA ILE A 373 -18.18 13.82 9.79
C ILE A 373 -18.68 13.46 11.19
N GLU A 374 -18.56 14.38 12.15
CA GLU A 374 -19.11 14.21 13.50
C GLU A 374 -20.64 14.10 13.43
N GLU A 375 -21.27 14.98 12.66
CA GLU A 375 -22.72 14.93 12.40
C GLU A 375 -23.14 13.61 11.74
N PHE A 376 -22.37 13.12 10.75
CA PHE A 376 -22.67 11.82 10.11
C PHE A 376 -22.48 10.64 11.07
N ALA A 377 -21.40 10.63 11.85
CA ALA A 377 -21.13 9.56 12.82
C ALA A 377 -22.18 9.52 13.94
N GLU A 378 -22.59 10.69 14.44
CA GLU A 378 -23.67 10.83 15.42
C GLU A 378 -25.01 10.38 14.84
N THR A 379 -25.39 10.91 13.67
CA THR A 379 -26.63 10.52 12.97
C THR A 379 -26.65 9.01 12.64
N PHE A 380 -25.48 8.43 12.36
CA PHE A 380 -25.33 7.00 12.08
C PHE A 380 -25.52 6.15 13.34
N VAL A 381 -24.86 6.51 14.45
CA VAL A 381 -25.01 5.81 15.74
C VAL A 381 -26.45 5.90 16.21
N ASP A 382 -27.07 7.07 16.07
CA ASP A 382 -28.46 7.31 16.46
C ASP A 382 -29.44 6.56 15.55
N GLY A 383 -29.21 6.53 14.23
CA GLY A 383 -30.03 5.74 13.31
C GLY A 383 -29.89 4.23 13.49
N LEU A 384 -28.74 3.75 13.97
CA LEU A 384 -28.53 2.34 14.37
C LEU A 384 -29.27 2.04 15.68
N LYS A 385 -29.13 2.90 16.68
CA LYS A 385 -29.85 2.78 17.96
C LYS A 385 -31.36 2.80 17.74
N GLU A 386 -31.88 3.78 17.00
CA GLU A 386 -33.31 3.91 16.72
C GLU A 386 -33.88 2.67 16.01
N ARG A 387 -33.14 2.09 15.06
CA ARG A 387 -33.57 0.86 14.35
C ARG A 387 -33.43 -0.42 15.17
N VAL A 388 -32.53 -0.43 16.15
CA VAL A 388 -32.38 -1.52 17.13
C VAL A 388 -33.47 -1.41 18.20
N GLU A 389 -33.78 -0.20 18.67
CA GLU A 389 -34.80 0.10 19.68
C GLU A 389 -36.23 -0.07 19.14
N THR A 390 -36.50 0.31 17.89
CA THR A 390 -37.81 0.07 17.25
C THR A 390 -38.10 -1.41 16.97
N ARG A 391 -37.11 -2.30 17.09
CA ARG A 391 -37.25 -3.75 16.79
C ARG A 391 -36.99 -4.68 17.97
N SER A 392 -36.46 -4.17 19.08
CA SER A 392 -36.19 -4.92 20.30
C SER A 392 -36.93 -4.24 21.44
N GLY A 393 -37.85 -4.95 22.12
CA GLY A 393 -38.33 -4.47 23.42
C GLY A 393 -37.13 -4.16 24.33
N SER A 394 -37.22 -3.04 25.06
CA SER A 394 -36.15 -2.37 25.82
C SER A 394 -35.03 -3.31 26.27
N VAL A 395 -33.86 -3.17 25.64
CA VAL A 395 -32.60 -3.72 26.16
C VAL A 395 -31.92 -2.57 26.91
N GLU A 396 -31.84 -2.69 28.24
CA GLU A 396 -31.06 -1.75 29.05
C GLU A 396 -29.58 -1.83 28.67
N SER A 397 -29.03 -0.71 28.21
CA SER A 397 -27.61 -0.59 27.84
C SER A 397 -26.76 -0.52 29.10
N THR A 398 -25.98 -1.58 29.36
CA THR A 398 -24.83 -1.54 30.26
C THR A 398 -23.62 -2.07 29.51
N ASP A 399 -22.96 -1.21 28.74
CA ASP A 399 -21.51 -1.28 28.57
C ASP A 399 -20.96 0.04 28.04
N ASP A 400 -19.94 0.55 28.72
CA ASP A 400 -19.26 1.83 28.47
C ASP A 400 -18.14 1.63 27.43
N GLY A 401 -18.52 1.01 26.31
CA GLY A 401 -17.62 0.67 25.21
C GLY A 401 -17.26 1.91 24.43
N THR A 402 -16.27 2.67 24.89
CA THR A 402 -15.66 3.77 24.15
C THR A 402 -15.00 3.21 22.87
N PHE A 403 -15.75 3.14 21.77
CA PHE A 403 -15.24 2.89 20.42
C PHE A 403 -14.44 4.12 19.96
N SER A 404 -13.28 4.35 20.57
CA SER A 404 -12.36 5.44 20.20
C SER A 404 -11.35 4.93 19.18
N GLN A 405 -11.85 4.50 18.03
CA GLN A 405 -11.05 4.39 16.83
C GLN A 405 -11.66 5.39 15.86
N SER A 406 -10.91 6.44 15.51
CA SER A 406 -11.44 7.52 14.68
C SER A 406 -11.87 6.97 13.32
N LEU A 407 -13.18 6.74 13.17
CA LEU A 407 -13.86 6.19 11.99
C LEU A 407 -13.97 7.25 10.88
N PHE A 408 -12.87 7.94 10.57
CA PHE A 408 -12.87 8.93 9.51
C PHE A 408 -13.11 8.25 8.16
N THR A 409 -14.28 8.51 7.55
CA THR A 409 -14.72 7.96 6.27
C THR A 409 -13.96 8.56 5.09
N HIS A 410 -12.66 8.28 4.97
CA HIS A 410 -11.83 8.90 3.95
C HIS A 410 -12.24 8.51 2.52
N CYS A 411 -12.45 9.51 1.65
CA CYS A 411 -12.38 9.28 0.21
C CYS A 411 -10.91 9.05 -0.15
N HIS A 412 -10.62 7.93 -0.80
CA HIS A 412 -9.24 7.61 -1.16
C HIS A 412 -8.76 8.50 -2.32
N CYS A 413 -7.50 8.93 -2.24
CA CYS A 413 -6.94 9.95 -3.13
C CYS A 413 -6.97 9.58 -4.62
N GLU A 414 -6.92 8.29 -5.00
CA GLU A 414 -6.99 7.89 -6.41
C GLU A 414 -8.32 8.25 -7.07
N ARG A 415 -9.41 8.35 -6.29
CA ARG A 415 -10.73 8.69 -6.82
C ARG A 415 -10.94 10.18 -6.99
N VAL A 416 -10.31 10.96 -6.11
CA VAL A 416 -10.28 12.41 -6.21
C VAL A 416 -9.58 12.81 -7.51
N VAL A 417 -8.44 12.17 -7.78
CA VAL A 417 -7.72 12.34 -9.05
C VAL A 417 -8.55 11.87 -10.25
N LEU A 418 -9.28 10.77 -10.14
CA LEU A 418 -10.19 10.30 -11.21
C LEU A 418 -11.28 11.33 -11.54
N ALA A 419 -11.90 11.95 -10.54
CA ALA A 419 -12.91 12.98 -10.74
C ALA A 419 -12.32 14.21 -11.45
N GLU A 420 -11.13 14.66 -11.05
CA GLU A 420 -10.43 15.76 -11.72
C GLU A 420 -10.06 15.41 -13.17
N LEU A 421 -9.58 14.18 -13.41
CA LEU A 421 -9.30 13.72 -14.76
C LEU A 421 -10.56 13.67 -15.63
N HIS A 422 -11.72 13.32 -15.06
CA HIS A 422 -13.00 13.35 -15.77
C HIS A 422 -13.30 14.75 -16.29
N GLU A 423 -13.18 15.77 -15.44
CA GLU A 423 -13.44 17.15 -15.85
C GLU A 423 -12.43 17.65 -16.88
N ARG A 424 -11.13 17.32 -16.70
CA ARG A 424 -10.08 17.74 -17.63
C ARG A 424 -10.06 16.96 -18.94
N SER A 425 -10.68 15.79 -19.00
CA SER A 425 -10.76 14.99 -20.23
C SER A 425 -11.58 15.63 -21.34
N LYS A 426 -12.44 16.61 -21.01
CA LYS A 426 -13.29 17.31 -21.98
C LYS A 426 -12.47 18.22 -22.92
N PRO A 427 -11.59 19.11 -22.43
CA PRO A 427 -10.76 19.96 -23.29
C PRO A 427 -9.38 19.39 -23.65
N ARG A 428 -8.86 18.42 -22.88
CA ARG A 428 -7.42 18.03 -22.94
C ARG A 428 -7.20 16.55 -23.11
N GLN A 429 -6.09 16.20 -23.75
CA GLN A 429 -5.63 14.82 -23.80
C GLN A 429 -5.08 14.42 -22.42
N ILE A 430 -5.69 13.40 -21.81
CA ILE A 430 -5.23 12.86 -20.53
C ILE A 430 -4.54 11.51 -20.71
N LEU A 431 -3.59 11.20 -19.83
CA LEU A 431 -3.12 9.83 -19.71
C LEU A 431 -4.16 9.02 -18.93
N SER A 432 -4.63 7.90 -19.49
CA SER A 432 -5.64 7.04 -18.88
C SER A 432 -5.10 6.17 -17.73
N TYR A 433 -4.29 6.76 -16.83
CA TYR A 433 -3.71 6.06 -15.68
C TYR A 433 -3.56 6.98 -14.48
N VAL A 434 -3.95 6.48 -13.31
CA VAL A 434 -3.70 7.09 -12.01
C VAL A 434 -2.65 6.25 -11.30
N GLY A 435 -1.45 6.83 -11.13
CA GLY A 435 -0.38 6.22 -10.36
C GLY A 435 -0.66 6.27 -8.87
N VAL A 436 -0.40 5.18 -8.16
CA VAL A 436 -0.79 5.01 -6.76
C VAL A 436 0.36 4.50 -5.90
N SER A 437 0.54 5.13 -4.74
CA SER A 437 1.64 4.80 -3.82
C SER A 437 1.42 3.45 -3.11
N LYS A 438 0.15 3.06 -2.93
CA LYS A 438 -0.31 1.73 -2.50
C LYS A 438 -1.35 1.23 -3.50
N LEU A 439 -1.58 -0.09 -3.55
CA LEU A 439 -2.67 -0.61 -4.38
C LEU A 439 -4.02 -0.05 -3.89
N SER A 440 -5.00 0.02 -4.78
CA SER A 440 -6.35 0.47 -4.42
C SER A 440 -7.08 -0.55 -3.54
N CYS A 441 -7.97 -0.10 -2.65
CA CYS A 441 -8.85 -1.01 -1.92
C CYS A 441 -9.90 -1.64 -2.86
N ALA A 442 -10.57 -2.70 -2.41
CA ALA A 442 -11.55 -3.41 -3.24
C ALA A 442 -12.71 -2.50 -3.69
N LEU A 443 -13.13 -1.58 -2.83
CA LEU A 443 -14.21 -0.63 -3.13
C LEU A 443 -13.76 0.49 -4.09
N CYS A 444 -12.50 0.95 -4.00
CA CYS A 444 -11.91 1.84 -5.02
C CYS A 444 -11.91 1.17 -6.39
N GLN A 445 -11.42 -0.07 -6.44
CA GLN A 445 -11.36 -0.84 -7.69
C GLN A 445 -12.75 -1.01 -8.30
N LEU A 446 -13.74 -1.36 -7.47
CA LEU A 446 -15.13 -1.47 -7.89
C LEU A 446 -15.69 -0.15 -8.46
N TYR A 447 -15.37 0.98 -7.81
CA TYR A 447 -15.74 2.29 -8.32
C TYR A 447 -15.12 2.58 -9.69
N PHE A 448 -13.82 2.34 -9.86
CA PHE A 448 -13.14 2.49 -11.15
C PHE A 448 -13.76 1.58 -12.24
N GLU A 449 -14.16 0.36 -11.90
CA GLU A 449 -14.88 -0.54 -12.82
C GLU A 449 -16.24 0.04 -13.23
N CYS A 450 -17.05 0.51 -12.29
CA CYS A 450 -18.34 1.14 -12.58
C CYS A 450 -18.16 2.42 -13.41
N TYR A 451 -17.14 3.21 -13.10
CA TYR A 451 -16.79 4.41 -13.86
C TYR A 451 -16.44 4.09 -15.31
N ARG A 452 -15.56 3.11 -15.56
CA ARG A 452 -15.21 2.69 -16.93
C ARG A 452 -16.41 2.14 -17.68
N GLU A 453 -17.27 1.37 -17.03
CA GLU A 453 -18.49 0.83 -17.62
C GLU A 453 -19.49 1.94 -18.00
N ALA A 454 -19.65 2.94 -17.13
CA ALA A 454 -20.54 4.07 -17.36
C ALA A 454 -20.05 5.00 -18.49
N THR A 455 -18.76 5.34 -18.46
CA THR A 455 -18.15 6.37 -19.33
C THR A 455 -17.51 5.81 -20.59
N ARG A 456 -17.29 4.49 -20.67
CA ARG A 456 -16.40 3.83 -21.65
C ARG A 456 -14.96 4.33 -21.61
N SER A 457 -14.56 4.96 -20.50
CA SER A 457 -13.18 5.40 -20.28
C SER A 457 -12.25 4.21 -20.07
N THR A 458 -10.97 4.41 -20.41
CA THR A 458 -9.87 3.47 -20.16
C THR A 458 -9.08 3.80 -18.90
N ILE A 459 -9.48 4.82 -18.12
CA ILE A 459 -8.74 5.23 -16.91
C ILE A 459 -8.69 4.08 -15.89
N CYS A 460 -7.49 3.80 -15.40
CA CYS A 460 -7.22 2.70 -14.48
C CYS A 460 -6.14 3.07 -13.45
N THR A 461 -6.00 2.23 -12.42
CA THR A 461 -4.87 2.24 -11.49
C THR A 461 -4.05 0.97 -11.67
N ARG A 462 -2.99 0.80 -10.86
CA ARG A 462 -2.17 -0.42 -10.82
C ARG A 462 -2.96 -1.70 -10.46
N GLY A 463 -4.17 -1.56 -9.92
CA GLY A 463 -5.00 -2.67 -9.44
C GLY A 463 -5.22 -2.60 -7.93
N THR A 464 -5.66 -3.72 -7.35
CA THR A 464 -6.17 -3.77 -5.98
C THR A 464 -5.41 -4.73 -5.08
N HIS A 465 -5.34 -4.42 -3.78
CA HIS A 465 -4.90 -5.37 -2.74
C HIS A 465 -6.07 -6.20 -2.18
N GLY A 466 -7.29 -6.02 -2.68
CA GLY A 466 -8.47 -6.82 -2.33
C GLY A 466 -9.07 -6.56 -0.94
N GLN A 467 -8.42 -5.79 -0.08
CA GLN A 467 -8.97 -5.45 1.23
C GLN A 467 -9.97 -4.30 1.11
N ILE A 468 -10.96 -4.31 1.99
CA ILE A 468 -11.94 -3.24 2.14
C ILE A 468 -11.42 -2.30 3.24
N TRP A 469 -11.59 -1.00 3.04
CA TRP A 469 -11.24 0.06 3.98
C TRP A 469 -12.44 0.99 4.12
N PRO A 470 -12.55 1.79 5.20
CA PRO A 470 -13.57 2.83 5.33
C PRO A 470 -13.60 3.70 4.07
N TRP A 471 -14.80 3.95 3.54
CA TRP A 471 -14.96 4.37 2.16
C TRP A 471 -16.14 5.32 1.99
N SER A 472 -15.92 6.43 1.30
CA SER A 472 -16.96 7.37 0.88
C SER A 472 -17.13 7.39 -0.64
N THR A 473 -18.36 7.58 -1.10
CA THR A 473 -18.69 7.71 -2.53
C THR A 473 -18.13 9.02 -3.09
N PRO A 474 -17.36 9.00 -4.19
CA PRO A 474 -16.91 10.22 -4.88
C PRO A 474 -18.06 10.92 -5.61
N THR A 475 -17.90 12.23 -5.82
CA THR A 475 -18.83 13.08 -6.56
C THR A 475 -18.19 13.56 -7.86
N LEU A 476 -18.89 13.42 -8.99
CA LEU A 476 -18.51 14.05 -10.26
C LEU A 476 -19.26 15.38 -10.35
N LEU A 477 -18.60 16.48 -10.00
CA LEU A 477 -19.27 17.77 -9.72
C LEU A 477 -20.07 18.33 -10.90
N GLU A 478 -19.54 18.25 -12.12
CA GLU A 478 -20.17 18.90 -13.27
C GLU A 478 -21.06 17.96 -14.09
N ASP A 479 -20.80 16.66 -14.06
CA ASP A 479 -21.56 15.66 -14.83
C ASP A 479 -22.48 14.82 -13.93
N LYS A 480 -23.55 15.46 -13.44
CA LYS A 480 -24.57 14.81 -12.59
C LYS A 480 -25.21 13.59 -13.26
N ALA A 481 -25.39 13.61 -14.58
CA ALA A 481 -26.00 12.50 -15.30
C ALA A 481 -25.08 11.27 -15.30
N MET A 482 -23.78 11.48 -15.53
CA MET A 482 -22.79 10.42 -15.44
C MET A 482 -22.60 9.95 -14.00
N GLU A 483 -22.62 10.88 -13.03
CA GLU A 483 -22.57 10.58 -11.61
C GLU A 483 -23.67 9.60 -11.21
N GLU A 484 -24.92 9.90 -11.56
CA GLU A 484 -26.06 9.02 -11.27
C GLU A 484 -25.94 7.65 -11.94
N LYS A 485 -25.41 7.59 -13.17
CA LYS A 485 -25.14 6.33 -13.86
C LYS A 485 -24.08 5.49 -13.13
N VAL A 486 -22.98 6.12 -12.71
CA VAL A 486 -21.91 5.44 -11.95
C VAL A 486 -22.43 4.97 -10.60
N LYS A 487 -23.18 5.81 -9.88
CA LYS A 487 -23.79 5.48 -8.59
C LYS A 487 -24.80 4.33 -8.68
N THR A 488 -25.61 4.30 -9.74
CA THR A 488 -26.56 3.21 -9.99
C THR A 488 -25.84 1.87 -10.19
N LEU A 489 -24.84 1.83 -11.08
CA LEU A 489 -24.03 0.63 -11.31
C LEU A 489 -23.31 0.18 -10.03
N LEU A 490 -22.78 1.14 -9.26
CA LEU A 490 -22.11 0.86 -8.01
C LEU A 490 -23.05 0.27 -6.97
N ALA A 491 -24.27 0.79 -6.85
CA ALA A 491 -25.29 0.27 -5.94
C ALA A 491 -25.61 -1.20 -6.28
N GLU A 492 -25.79 -1.53 -7.55
CA GLU A 492 -26.07 -2.89 -8.00
C GLU A 492 -24.91 -3.84 -7.67
N LYS A 493 -23.67 -3.45 -7.97
CA LYS A 493 -22.51 -4.32 -7.68
C LYS A 493 -22.23 -4.45 -6.18
N LEU A 494 -22.42 -3.40 -5.39
CA LEU A 494 -22.30 -3.45 -3.93
C LEU A 494 -23.34 -4.39 -3.32
N LYS A 495 -24.61 -4.30 -3.75
CA LYS A 495 -25.65 -5.25 -3.34
C LYS A 495 -25.27 -6.69 -3.68
N GLY A 496 -24.77 -6.93 -4.90
CA GLY A 496 -24.30 -8.25 -5.32
C GLY A 496 -23.18 -8.79 -4.41
N LYS A 497 -22.17 -7.97 -4.12
CA LYS A 497 -21.08 -8.33 -3.21
C LYS A 497 -21.56 -8.58 -1.78
N LEU A 498 -22.47 -7.74 -1.27
CA LEU A 498 -23.05 -7.91 0.07
C LEU A 498 -23.81 -9.24 0.19
N VAL A 499 -24.60 -9.59 -0.83
CA VAL A 499 -25.31 -10.88 -0.88
C VAL A 499 -24.33 -12.05 -0.93
N MET A 500 -23.24 -11.94 -1.70
CA MET A 500 -22.20 -12.98 -1.75
C MET A 500 -21.50 -13.16 -0.40
N GLU A 501 -21.08 -12.08 0.25
CA GLU A 501 -20.42 -12.17 1.55
C GLU A 501 -21.38 -12.69 2.64
N ALA A 502 -22.63 -12.25 2.65
CA ALA A 502 -23.64 -12.80 3.56
C ALA A 502 -23.84 -14.31 3.36
N LYS A 503 -23.85 -14.80 2.10
CA LYS A 503 -23.90 -16.24 1.80
C LYS A 503 -22.64 -16.98 2.28
N ASN A 504 -21.46 -16.37 2.12
CA ASN A 504 -20.19 -16.94 2.59
C ASN A 504 -20.20 -17.10 4.11
N VAL A 505 -20.62 -16.06 4.83
CA VAL A 505 -20.76 -16.08 6.30
C VAL A 505 -21.74 -17.18 6.72
N ARG A 506 -22.91 -17.28 6.09
CA ARG A 506 -23.91 -18.31 6.40
C ARG A 506 -23.39 -19.73 6.19
N THR A 507 -22.69 -19.98 5.08
CA THR A 507 -22.12 -21.30 4.78
C THR A 507 -21.06 -21.70 5.80
N ARG A 508 -20.23 -20.73 6.25
CA ARG A 508 -19.19 -20.96 7.25
C ARG A 508 -19.74 -21.18 8.66
N GLN A 509 -20.81 -20.47 9.04
CA GLN A 509 -21.48 -20.68 10.33
C GLN A 509 -22.04 -22.11 10.42
N ARG A 510 -22.67 -22.59 9.34
CA ARG A 510 -23.15 -23.99 9.26
C ARG A 510 -22.01 -25.00 9.37
N ALA A 511 -20.88 -24.75 8.70
CA ALA A 511 -19.70 -25.61 8.80
C ALA A 511 -19.08 -25.61 10.21
N SER A 512 -19.10 -24.48 10.93
CA SER A 512 -18.54 -24.37 12.29
C SER A 512 -19.43 -25.02 13.35
N GLN A 513 -20.76 -25.07 13.14
CA GLN A 513 -21.69 -25.81 14.01
C GLN A 513 -21.66 -27.33 13.75
N SER A 514 -21.28 -27.74 12.53
CA SER A 514 -21.16 -29.16 12.14
C SER A 514 -19.98 -29.90 12.79
N THR A 515 -19.05 -29.21 13.44
CA THR A 515 -17.83 -29.82 14.02
C THR A 515 -17.96 -30.13 15.52
N VAL A 516 -19.13 -29.89 16.14
CA VAL A 516 -19.39 -30.36 17.51
C VAL A 516 -19.89 -31.80 17.42
N GLY A 517 -18.93 -32.73 17.38
CA GLY A 517 -19.21 -34.15 17.51
C GLY A 517 -19.93 -34.42 18.82
N PHE A 518 -21.15 -34.95 18.70
CA PHE A 518 -21.85 -35.86 19.60
C PHE A 518 -21.23 -36.02 21.00
N VAL A 519 -21.60 -35.16 21.93
CA VAL A 519 -21.60 -35.50 23.36
C VAL A 519 -22.98 -35.18 23.90
N SER A 520 -23.75 -36.23 24.15
CA SER A 520 -25.04 -36.16 24.84
C SER A 520 -24.81 -35.77 26.29
N SER A 521 -25.19 -34.57 26.69
CA SER A 521 -25.94 -34.33 27.93
C SER A 521 -26.43 -32.87 27.99
N VAL A 522 -27.67 -32.77 28.43
CA VAL A 522 -28.54 -31.60 28.48
C VAL A 522 -28.06 -30.57 29.49
N VAL A 523 -27.85 -29.31 29.05
CA VAL A 523 -28.46 -28.10 29.65
C VAL A 523 -28.67 -27.11 28.50
N GLU A 524 -29.92 -26.93 28.09
CA GLU A 524 -30.33 -25.92 27.12
C GLU A 524 -30.08 -24.52 27.70
N THR A 525 -29.26 -23.74 27.01
CA THR A 525 -29.25 -22.27 27.12
C THR A 525 -29.58 -21.70 25.76
N PRO A 526 -30.48 -20.72 25.64
CA PRO A 526 -30.98 -20.28 24.34
C PRO A 526 -29.95 -19.39 23.64
N HIS A 527 -29.15 -19.99 22.77
CA HIS A 527 -28.25 -19.31 21.81
C HIS A 527 -28.95 -18.99 20.47
N GLN A 528 -30.25 -18.71 20.49
CA GLN A 528 -31.10 -18.55 19.30
C GLN A 528 -31.06 -17.16 18.64
N TYR A 529 -30.39 -16.16 19.24
CA TYR A 529 -30.48 -14.77 18.77
C TYR A 529 -29.60 -14.39 17.57
N GLY A 530 -28.53 -15.15 17.27
CA GLY A 530 -27.64 -14.84 16.14
C GLY A 530 -28.12 -15.33 14.77
N VAL A 531 -28.73 -16.51 14.72
CA VAL A 531 -29.12 -17.18 13.46
C VAL A 531 -30.34 -16.51 12.83
N ALA A 532 -31.31 -16.09 13.64
CA ALA A 532 -32.53 -15.43 13.18
C ALA A 532 -32.27 -14.02 12.60
N SER A 533 -31.24 -13.31 13.07
CA SER A 533 -30.90 -11.95 12.63
C SER A 533 -30.34 -11.92 11.19
N VAL A 534 -29.45 -12.87 10.87
CA VAL A 534 -28.82 -12.99 9.55
C VAL A 534 -29.80 -13.54 8.50
N GLU A 535 -30.67 -14.48 8.88
CA GLU A 535 -31.71 -15.00 7.98
C GLU A 535 -32.71 -13.90 7.57
N ARG A 536 -33.10 -13.03 8.49
CA ARG A 536 -33.97 -11.88 8.20
C ARG A 536 -33.30 -10.82 7.34
N MET A 537 -32.01 -10.55 7.52
CA MET A 537 -31.27 -9.62 6.66
C MET A 537 -31.17 -10.14 5.22
N ALA A 538 -30.95 -11.45 5.03
CA ALA A 538 -30.92 -12.08 3.71
C ALA A 538 -32.30 -12.01 3.00
N GLU A 539 -33.40 -12.23 3.74
CA GLU A 539 -34.77 -12.12 3.21
C GLU A 539 -35.15 -10.68 2.84
N ILE A 540 -34.75 -9.69 3.66
CA ILE A 540 -34.99 -8.27 3.36
C ILE A 540 -34.18 -7.83 2.12
N LEU A 541 -32.96 -8.32 1.97
CA LEU A 541 -32.14 -8.07 0.77
C LEU A 541 -32.76 -8.72 -0.47
N GLN A 542 -33.32 -9.93 -0.38
CA GLN A 542 -34.05 -10.56 -1.49
C GLN A 542 -35.32 -9.78 -1.86
N ALA A 543 -36.10 -9.35 -0.87
CA ALA A 543 -37.33 -8.58 -1.10
C ALA A 543 -37.07 -7.21 -1.75
N LYS A 544 -35.93 -6.57 -1.45
CA LYS A 544 -35.55 -5.26 -2.02
C LYS A 544 -34.76 -5.33 -3.33
N THR A 545 -34.23 -6.49 -3.71
CA THR A 545 -33.38 -6.63 -4.92
C THR A 545 -34.11 -7.22 -6.13
N GLY A 546 -35.31 -7.76 -5.96
CA GLY A 546 -36.14 -8.22 -7.09
C GLY A 546 -35.57 -9.40 -7.89
N SER A 547 -34.41 -9.96 -7.52
CA SER A 547 -33.87 -11.15 -8.15
C SER A 547 -34.54 -12.40 -7.59
N SER A 548 -35.38 -13.06 -8.38
CA SER A 548 -35.78 -14.44 -8.13
C SER A 548 -34.58 -15.37 -8.37
N VAL A 549 -34.44 -16.32 -7.44
CA VAL A 549 -33.41 -17.36 -7.32
C VAL A 549 -33.18 -18.13 -8.62
#